data_AF-A0A416HYF6-F1
#
_entry.id   AF-A0A416HYF6-F1
#
_cell.length_a   1.000
_cell.length_b   1.000
_cell.length_c   1.000
_cell.angle_alpha   90.00
_cell.angle_beta   90.00
_cell.angle_gamma   90.00
#
_symmetry.space_group_name_H-M   'P 1'
#
loop_
_entity.id
_entity.type
_entity.pdbx_description
1 polymer ?
#
loop_
_entity_poly.entity_id
_entity_poly.type
_entity_poly.pdbx_seq_one_letter_code
_entity_poly.pdbx_strand_id
1 'polypeptide(L)'
;MESKALLIKQQIKKQFKSIRQFSIAVNIPYSTITVALDKGDRGIDTMAYGTVITICKKLGIDPIDFLPQNQNNGMLLPQEKRLLLYYSELNGKGKSRIFEQIEDMRELEKYRENSK
;
A
#
# COMPACT_ATOMS: atom_id res chain seq x y z
N MET A 1 -15.25 -5.43 -6.79
CA MET A 1 -13.98 -5.44 -6.05
C MET A 1 -13.00 -6.29 -6.82
N GLU A 2 -11.81 -5.79 -7.08
CA GLU A 2 -10.74 -6.56 -7.73
C GLU A 2 -10.23 -7.64 -6.76
N SER A 3 -9.91 -8.84 -7.26
CA SER A 3 -9.50 -9.97 -6.39
C SER A 3 -8.11 -9.72 -5.78
N LYS A 4 -7.95 -10.04 -4.48
CA LYS A 4 -6.68 -9.95 -3.73
C LYS A 4 -5.56 -10.70 -4.45
N ALA A 5 -5.86 -11.90 -4.93
CA ALA A 5 -4.90 -12.73 -5.66
C ALA A 5 -4.46 -12.09 -6.99
N LEU A 6 -5.36 -11.39 -7.70
CA LEU A 6 -5.02 -10.67 -8.92
C LEU A 6 -4.09 -9.49 -8.63
N LEU A 7 -4.37 -8.71 -7.59
CA LEU A 7 -3.53 -7.59 -7.17
C LEU A 7 -2.11 -8.07 -6.81
N ILE A 8 -2.01 -9.12 -5.99
CA ILE A 8 -0.71 -9.73 -5.64
C ILE A 8 0.02 -10.22 -6.90
N LYS A 9 -0.67 -10.92 -7.80
CA LYS A 9 -0.09 -11.46 -9.03
C LYS A 9 0.41 -10.36 -9.98
N GLN A 10 -0.33 -9.26 -10.10
CA GLN A 10 0.07 -8.09 -10.88
C GLN A 10 1.34 -7.45 -10.28
N GLN A 11 1.40 -7.24 -8.96
CA GLN A 11 2.57 -6.66 -8.30
C GLN A 11 3.81 -7.56 -8.40
N ILE A 12 3.65 -8.87 -8.24
CA ILE A 12 4.74 -9.84 -8.43
C ILE A 12 5.31 -9.73 -9.85
N LYS A 13 4.45 -9.68 -10.88
CA LYS A 13 4.91 -9.54 -12.27
C LYS A 13 5.60 -8.21 -12.50
N LYS A 14 5.07 -7.11 -11.93
CA LYS A 14 5.63 -5.76 -12.06
C LYS A 14 7.03 -5.65 -11.46
N GLN A 15 7.26 -6.20 -10.27
CA GLN A 15 8.50 -6.00 -9.50
C GLN A 15 9.52 -7.12 -9.69
N PHE A 16 9.08 -8.36 -9.85
CA PHE A 16 9.92 -9.56 -9.83
C PHE A 16 9.87 -10.37 -11.13
N LYS A 17 9.17 -9.91 -12.17
CA LYS A 17 9.00 -10.56 -13.50
C LYS A 17 8.26 -11.90 -13.49
N SER A 18 8.40 -12.73 -12.45
CA SER A 18 7.78 -14.05 -12.33
C SER A 18 7.51 -14.46 -10.88
N ILE A 19 6.55 -15.36 -10.69
CA ILE A 19 6.24 -15.96 -9.39
C ILE A 19 7.43 -16.76 -8.84
N ARG A 20 8.21 -17.42 -9.72
CA ARG A 20 9.41 -18.17 -9.32
C ARG A 20 10.51 -17.28 -8.75
N GLN A 21 10.77 -16.12 -9.37
CA GLN A 21 11.76 -15.18 -8.83
C GLN A 21 11.29 -14.57 -7.51
N PHE A 22 10.00 -14.28 -7.40
CA PHE A 22 9.41 -13.82 -6.15
C PHE A 22 9.53 -14.86 -5.03
N SER A 23 9.21 -16.12 -5.30
CA SER A 23 9.25 -17.21 -4.30
C SER A 23 10.64 -17.38 -3.69
N ILE A 24 11.69 -17.25 -4.51
CA ILE A 24 13.08 -17.25 -4.06
C ILE A 24 13.36 -16.03 -3.16
N ALA A 25 12.87 -14.84 -3.53
CA ALA A 25 13.13 -13.60 -2.81
C ALA A 25 12.44 -13.52 -1.43
N VAL A 26 11.32 -14.20 -1.22
CA VAL A 26 10.61 -14.28 0.08
C VAL A 26 10.88 -15.57 0.85
N ASN A 27 11.66 -16.49 0.29
CA ASN A 27 11.93 -17.81 0.86
C ASN A 27 10.63 -18.59 1.18
N ILE A 28 9.64 -18.53 0.29
CA ILE A 28 8.39 -19.30 0.36
C ILE A 28 8.37 -20.26 -0.82
N PRO A 29 7.98 -21.54 -0.66
CA PRO A 29 7.95 -22.49 -1.76
C PRO A 29 7.07 -22.01 -2.93
N TYR A 30 7.56 -22.21 -4.16
CA TYR A 30 6.83 -21.82 -5.38
C TYR A 30 5.42 -22.40 -5.41
N SER A 31 5.26 -23.68 -5.09
CA SER A 31 3.98 -24.39 -5.05
C SER A 31 2.99 -23.75 -4.07
N THR A 32 3.46 -23.28 -2.92
CA THR A 32 2.63 -22.60 -1.93
C THR A 32 2.08 -21.29 -2.49
N ILE A 33 2.91 -20.50 -3.17
CA ILE A 33 2.47 -19.23 -3.77
C ILE A 33 1.51 -19.48 -4.93
N THR A 34 1.81 -20.43 -5.83
CA THR A 34 0.94 -20.70 -6.98
C THR A 34 -0.41 -21.25 -6.56
N VAL A 35 -0.46 -22.21 -5.63
CA VAL A 35 -1.74 -22.76 -5.13
C VAL A 35 -2.59 -21.67 -4.48
N ALA A 36 -1.97 -20.76 -3.73
CA ALA A 36 -2.68 -19.64 -3.12
C ALA A 36 -3.24 -18.67 -4.17
N LEU A 37 -2.45 -18.33 -5.19
CA LEU A 37 -2.89 -17.44 -6.27
C LEU A 37 -3.94 -18.09 -7.18
N ASP A 38 -3.84 -19.39 -7.45
CA ASP A 38 -4.78 -20.13 -8.32
C ASP A 38 -6.14 -20.34 -7.65
N LYS A 39 -6.16 -20.48 -6.32
CA LYS A 39 -7.40 -20.53 -5.52
C LYS A 39 -8.05 -19.16 -5.30
N GLY A 40 -7.47 -18.08 -5.85
CA GLY A 40 -7.98 -16.73 -5.72
C GLY A 40 -8.02 -16.25 -4.27
N ASP A 41 -9.03 -15.46 -3.91
CA ASP A 41 -9.15 -14.87 -2.56
C ASP A 41 -9.19 -15.93 -1.46
N ARG A 42 -9.82 -17.09 -1.72
CA ARG A 42 -9.84 -18.22 -0.76
C ARG A 42 -8.44 -18.77 -0.48
N GLY A 43 -7.56 -18.78 -1.48
CA GLY A 43 -6.18 -19.22 -1.31
C GLY A 43 -5.35 -18.25 -0.47
N ILE A 44 -5.60 -16.94 -0.62
CA ILE A 44 -4.97 -15.89 0.19
C ILE A 44 -5.51 -15.92 1.62
N ASP A 45 -6.83 -16.07 1.80
CA ASP A 45 -7.48 -16.03 3.11
C ASP A 45 -7.18 -17.28 3.96
N THR A 46 -6.88 -18.42 3.33
CA THR A 46 -6.47 -19.66 4.02
C THR A 46 -4.97 -19.74 4.27
N MET A 47 -4.18 -18.85 3.67
CA MET A 47 -2.75 -18.79 3.92
C MET A 47 -2.48 -18.30 5.34
N ALA A 48 -1.44 -18.83 5.98
CA ALA A 48 -1.03 -18.37 7.30
C ALA A 48 -0.79 -16.84 7.29
N TYR A 49 -1.38 -16.13 8.24
CA TYR A 49 -1.34 -14.66 8.30
C TYR A 49 0.09 -14.10 8.22
N GLY A 50 1.05 -14.69 8.93
CA GLY A 50 2.45 -14.28 8.88
C GLY A 50 3.09 -14.38 7.47
N THR A 51 2.66 -15.36 6.68
CA THR A 51 3.08 -15.52 5.28
C THR A 51 2.50 -14.41 4.41
N VAL A 52 1.21 -14.08 4.59
CA VAL A 52 0.55 -12.97 3.89
C VAL A 52 1.25 -11.65 4.20
N ILE A 53 1.56 -11.36 5.46
CA ILE A 53 2.31 -10.17 5.86
C ILE A 53 3.70 -10.12 5.20
N THR A 54 4.39 -11.25 5.13
CA THR A 54 5.71 -11.33 4.48
C THR A 54 5.63 -10.99 3.00
N ILE A 55 4.61 -11.51 2.31
CA ILE A 55 4.33 -11.21 0.90
C ILE A 55 4.02 -9.73 0.72
N CYS A 56 3.08 -9.19 1.50
CA CYS A 56 2.67 -7.78 1.41
C CYS A 56 3.83 -6.83 1.67
N LYS A 57 4.64 -7.10 2.71
CA LYS A 57 5.85 -6.33 3.02
C LYS A 57 6.86 -6.37 1.88
N LYS A 58 7.05 -7.51 1.23
CA LYS A 58 7.99 -7.62 0.11
C LYS A 58 7.52 -6.87 -1.14
N LEU A 59 6.20 -6.84 -1.36
CA LEU A 59 5.57 -6.16 -2.49
C LEU A 59 5.30 -4.67 -2.23
N GLY A 60 5.44 -4.20 -0.98
CA GLY A 60 5.09 -2.84 -0.59
C GLY A 60 3.60 -2.56 -0.79
N ILE A 61 2.73 -3.50 -0.39
CA ILE A 61 1.28 -3.35 -0.42
C ILE A 61 0.71 -3.46 1.00
N ASP A 62 -0.42 -2.81 1.25
CA ASP A 62 -1.09 -2.90 2.55
C ASP A 62 -1.76 -4.28 2.72
N PRO A 63 -1.63 -4.95 3.87
CA PRO A 63 -2.19 -6.29 4.06
C PRO A 63 -3.71 -6.32 4.30
N ILE A 64 -4.35 -5.17 4.48
CA ILE A 64 -5.80 -5.03 4.70
C ILE A 64 -6.51 -4.88 3.34
N ASP A 65 -6.01 -3.99 2.48
CA ASP A 65 -6.64 -3.67 1.19
C ASP A 65 -5.85 -4.10 -0.06
N PHE A 66 -4.62 -4.59 0.10
CA PHE A 66 -3.71 -5.06 -0.96
C PHE A 66 -3.38 -4.00 -2.02
N LEU A 67 -3.57 -2.72 -1.70
CA LEU A 67 -3.21 -1.61 -2.56
C LEU A 67 -1.72 -1.28 -2.42
N PRO A 68 -1.08 -0.74 -3.48
CA PRO A 68 0.27 -0.20 -3.39
C PRO A 68 0.37 0.77 -2.23
N GLN A 69 1.26 0.47 -1.31
CA GLN A 69 1.66 1.43 -0.31
C GLN A 69 2.32 2.56 -1.10
N ASN A 70 1.68 3.74 -1.14
CA ASN A 70 2.32 4.93 -1.69
C ASN A 70 3.72 5.00 -1.04
N GLN A 71 4.77 5.09 -1.86
CA GLN A 71 6.17 5.08 -1.41
C GLN A 71 6.50 6.25 -0.45
N ASN A 72 5.51 7.09 -0.13
CA ASN A 72 5.53 8.16 0.84
C ASN A 72 4.96 7.77 2.22
N ASN A 73 4.64 6.50 2.48
CA ASN A 73 4.38 6.02 3.84
C ASN A 73 5.68 5.51 4.48
N GLY A 74 6.75 6.32 4.38
CA GLY A 74 7.64 6.45 5.52
C GLY A 74 6.75 6.81 6.71
N MET A 75 6.89 6.09 7.81
CA MET A 75 6.16 6.34 9.06
C MET A 75 5.84 7.83 9.21
N LEU A 76 4.54 8.18 9.16
CA LEU A 76 4.10 9.57 9.22
C LEU A 76 4.90 10.30 10.32
N LEU A 77 5.51 11.42 9.95
CA LEU A 77 6.23 12.25 10.89
C LEU A 77 5.28 12.63 12.04
N PRO A 78 5.81 12.86 13.25
CA PRO A 78 4.97 13.25 14.39
C PRO A 78 4.03 14.43 14.10
N GLN A 79 4.47 15.35 13.23
CA GLN A 79 3.68 16.50 12.79
C GLN A 79 2.50 16.11 11.89
N GLU A 80 2.70 15.18 10.96
CA GLU A 80 1.65 14.69 10.06
C GLU A 80 0.59 13.90 10.83
N LYS A 81 1.01 13.07 11.78
CA LYS A 81 0.08 12.36 12.69
C LYS A 81 -0.78 13.33 13.49
N ARG A 82 -0.16 14.41 14.00
CA ARG A 82 -0.86 15.46 14.74
C ARG A 82 -1.86 16.21 13.86
N LEU A 83 -1.49 16.50 12.61
CA LEU A 83 -2.39 17.11 11.64
C LEU A 83 -3.62 16.24 11.39
N LEU A 84 -3.44 14.92 11.22
CA LEU A 84 -4.56 13.99 11.04
C LEU A 84 -5.50 13.93 12.25
N LEU A 85 -4.94 13.97 13.47
CA LEU A 85 -5.74 14.03 14.70
C LEU A 85 -6.62 15.29 14.72
N TYR A 86 -6.02 16.47 14.52
CA TYR A 86 -6.79 17.72 14.49
C TYR A 86 -7.80 17.76 13.35
N TYR A 87 -7.44 17.26 12.18
CA TYR A 87 -8.34 17.17 11.05
C TYR A 87 -9.55 16.27 11.34
N SER A 88 -9.36 15.18 12.10
CA SER A 88 -10.44 14.26 12.45
C SER A 88 -11.52 14.90 13.33
N GLU A 89 -11.15 15.88 14.15
CA GLU A 89 -12.04 16.64 15.04
C GLU A 89 -12.89 17.69 14.30
N LEU A 90 -12.54 18.04 13.05
CA LEU A 90 -13.26 19.03 12.26
C LEU A 90 -14.56 18.47 11.67
N ASN A 91 -15.57 19.35 11.57
CA ASN A 91 -16.78 19.08 10.79
C ASN A 91 -16.53 19.18 9.28
N GLY A 92 -17.52 18.82 8.45
CA GLY A 92 -17.38 18.82 7.00
C GLY A 92 -16.92 20.15 6.40
N LYS A 93 -17.45 21.28 6.89
CA LYS A 93 -17.05 22.62 6.43
C LYS A 93 -15.59 22.94 6.78
N GLY A 94 -15.15 22.58 7.99
CA GLY A 94 -13.77 22.75 8.42
C GLY A 94 -12.80 21.92 7.58
N LYS A 95 -13.16 20.66 7.31
CA LYS A 95 -12.39 19.76 6.45
C LYS A 95 -12.21 20.31 5.03
N SER A 96 -13.30 20.77 4.41
CA SER A 96 -13.25 21.40 3.08
C SER A 96 -12.34 22.64 3.06
N ARG A 97 -12.42 23.49 4.08
CA ARG A 97 -11.61 24.72 4.12
C ARG A 97 -10.11 24.44 4.24
N ILE A 98 -9.73 23.45 5.04
CA ILE A 98 -8.33 23.01 5.13
C ILE A 98 -7.86 22.43 3.78
N PHE A 99 -8.72 21.68 3.10
CA PHE A 99 -8.39 21.11 1.79
C PHE A 99 -8.13 22.20 0.74
N GLU A 100 -9.02 23.20 0.63
CA GLU A 100 -8.83 24.37 -0.23
C GLU A 100 -7.48 25.07 0.03
N GLN A 101 -7.15 25.29 1.30
CA GLN A 101 -5.89 25.93 1.67
C GLN A 101 -4.67 25.10 1.27
N ILE A 102 -4.73 23.78 1.40
CA ILE A 102 -3.65 22.89 0.97
C ILE A 102 -3.49 22.95 -0.56
N GLU A 103 -4.59 23.01 -1.31
CA GLU A 103 -4.55 23.17 -2.77
C GLU A 103 -3.92 24.51 -3.16
N ASP A 104 -4.32 25.62 -2.54
CA ASP A 104 -3.72 26.94 -2.77
C ASP A 104 -2.21 26.92 -2.50
N MET A 105 -1.78 26.30 -1.39
CA MET A 105 -0.38 26.18 -1.04
C MET A 105 0.41 25.31 -2.03
N ARG A 106 -0.23 24.26 -2.57
CA ARG A 106 0.38 23.39 -3.59
C ARG A 106 0.63 24.10 -4.90
N GLU A 107 -0.15 25.11 -5.27
CA GLU A 107 0.05 25.85 -6.54
C GLU A 107 1.19 26.88 -6.44
N LEU A 108 1.65 27.20 -5.24
CA LEU A 108 2.74 28.14 -5.02
C LEU A 108 4.11 27.43 -5.04
N GLU A 109 4.93 27.71 -6.05
CA GLU A 109 6.26 27.10 -6.22
C GLU A 109 7.17 27.20 -5.00
N LYS A 110 7.11 28.32 -4.25
CA LYS A 110 7.89 28.53 -3.02
C LYS A 110 7.59 27.52 -1.89
N TYR A 111 6.46 26.82 -1.98
CA TYR A 111 6.04 25.79 -1.02
C TYR A 111 6.10 24.37 -1.60
N ARG A 112 6.53 24.20 -2.85
CA ARG A 112 6.89 22.89 -3.40
C ARG A 112 8.32 22.57 -2.99
N GLU A 113 8.55 21.35 -2.51
CA GLU A 113 9.91 20.81 -2.48
C GLU A 113 10.38 20.68 -3.94
N ASN A 114 11.26 21.60 -4.34
CA ASN A 114 12.00 21.48 -5.59
C ASN A 114 12.84 20.20 -5.51
N SER A 115 12.34 19.12 -6.10
CA SER A 115 13.09 17.88 -6.27
C SER A 115 14.25 18.19 -7.22
N LYS A 116 15.45 18.34 -6.65
CA LYS A 116 16.70 18.13 -7.37
C LYS A 116 16.89 16.64 -7.65
#